data_AF-A0A8T3SYL5-F1
#
_entry.id   AF-A0A8T3SYL5-F1
#
_cell.length_a   1.000
_cell.length_b   1.000
_cell.length_c   1.000
_cell.angle_alpha   90.00
_cell.angle_beta   90.00
_cell.angle_gamma   90.00
#
_symmetry.space_group_name_H-M   'P 1'
#
loop_
_entity.id
_entity.type
_entity.pdbx_description
1 polymer ?
#
loop_
_entity_poly.entity_id
_entity_poly.type
_entity_poly.pdbx_seq_one_letter_code
_entity_poly.pdbx_strand_id
1 'polypeptide(L)'
;MSIPGSGIAKGMATTFRNFFAPKVTRQYPEQRPEIPDRWRGRLDLIYDPFGEHKCEVCFQCAQVCPVEAIDMSGFDSEGNRIRYGMQEIYDERRDPNAYRRAGLAARPMRNPARWDEAVDTPWVDATIDGYGGRPEALVAVFGAVQDRYGYLPERALRRISDRTTIHWAQVFGAAGLGGFRLLPAGGHVVTVCDCASCRFAGGPALLAALEDELGILAGEETADGAFSLAVGTDVGAGSISPAIRIDTLVYGPLDADKARHVVHERRRAADQATAGATA
;
A
#
# COMPACT_ATOMS: atom_id res chain seq x y z
N MET A 1 17.44 -55.42 -14.10
CA MET A 1 16.11 -55.76 -13.57
C MET A 1 15.91 -54.90 -12.32
N SER A 2 15.09 -53.85 -12.39
CA SER A 2 14.87 -52.93 -11.25
C SER A 2 14.03 -53.67 -10.21
N ILE A 3 14.58 -53.91 -9.01
CA ILE A 3 13.83 -54.51 -7.92
C ILE A 3 12.80 -53.47 -7.45
N PRO A 4 11.49 -53.80 -7.44
CA PRO A 4 10.48 -52.89 -6.92
C PRO A 4 10.81 -52.49 -5.48
N GLY A 5 10.80 -51.19 -5.19
CA GLY A 5 11.16 -50.65 -3.87
C GLY A 5 12.60 -50.19 -3.70
N SER A 6 13.50 -50.44 -4.66
CA SER A 6 14.90 -49.96 -4.62
C SER A 6 15.02 -48.44 -4.50
N GLY A 7 14.10 -47.68 -5.10
CA GLY A 7 14.03 -46.21 -4.95
C GLY A 7 13.69 -45.77 -3.52
N ILE A 8 12.75 -46.47 -2.87
CA ILE A 8 12.33 -46.18 -1.49
C ILE A 8 13.47 -46.49 -0.52
N ALA A 9 14.12 -47.64 -0.68
CA ALA A 9 15.27 -48.02 0.14
C ALA A 9 16.42 -47.01 0.02
N LYS A 10 16.69 -46.50 -1.18
CA LYS A 10 17.71 -45.47 -1.43
C LYS A 10 17.33 -44.11 -0.79
N GLY A 11 16.04 -43.75 -0.83
CA GLY A 11 15.51 -42.56 -0.18
C GLY A 11 15.62 -42.63 1.35
N MET A 12 15.20 -43.75 1.94
CA MET A 12 15.30 -43.99 3.39
C MET A 12 16.76 -44.02 3.86
N ALA A 13 17.66 -44.67 3.11
CA ALA A 13 19.09 -44.69 3.43
C ALA A 13 19.72 -43.29 3.39
N THR A 14 19.33 -42.44 2.44
CA THR A 14 19.82 -41.06 2.34
C THR A 14 19.29 -40.20 3.48
N THR A 15 18.01 -40.36 3.82
CA THR A 15 17.37 -39.67 4.94
C THR A 15 18.04 -40.04 6.25
N PHE A 16 18.25 -41.34 6.48
CA PHE A 16 18.92 -41.85 7.68
C PHE A 16 20.36 -41.34 7.79
N ARG A 17 21.11 -41.30 6.68
CA ARG A 17 22.46 -40.72 6.64
C ARG A 17 22.47 -39.23 7.00
N ASN A 18 21.51 -38.45 6.50
CA ASN A 18 21.43 -37.02 6.78
C ASN A 18 20.81 -36.70 8.16
N PHE A 19 20.07 -37.62 8.77
CA PHE A 19 19.47 -37.44 10.10
C PHE A 19 20.53 -37.28 11.20
N PHE A 20 21.65 -37.99 11.08
CA PHE A 20 22.79 -37.88 12.00
C PHE A 20 23.86 -36.89 11.54
N ALA A 21 23.68 -36.26 10.37
CA ALA A 21 24.57 -35.20 9.95
C ALA A 21 24.37 -33.97 10.86
N PRO A 22 25.43 -33.25 11.23
CA PRO A 22 25.31 -32.05 12.05
C PRO A 22 24.41 -31.04 11.35
N LYS A 23 23.41 -30.51 12.07
CA LYS A 23 22.57 -29.42 11.57
C LYS A 23 23.45 -28.17 11.48
N VAL A 24 23.90 -27.84 10.26
CA VAL A 24 24.61 -26.58 9.99
C VAL A 24 23.59 -25.46 9.97
N THR A 25 23.19 -24.98 11.14
CA THR A 25 22.43 -23.74 11.28
C THR A 25 23.44 -22.60 11.33
N ARG A 26 23.57 -21.86 10.23
CA ARG A 26 24.34 -20.61 10.23
C ARG A 26 23.59 -19.61 11.09
N GLN A 27 24.24 -19.04 12.11
CA GLN A 27 23.62 -17.98 12.91
C GLN A 27 23.62 -16.69 12.10
N TYR A 28 22.46 -16.36 11.52
CA TYR A 28 22.22 -15.08 10.88
C TYR A 28 21.69 -14.13 11.97
N PRO A 29 22.23 -12.90 12.11
CA PRO A 29 23.07 -12.16 11.16
C PRO A 29 24.59 -12.20 11.39
N GLU A 30 25.10 -12.80 12.47
CA GLU A 30 26.51 -12.70 12.88
C GLU A 30 27.47 -13.47 11.97
N GLN A 31 27.06 -14.65 11.50
CA GLN A 31 27.87 -15.53 10.66
C GLN A 31 27.57 -15.30 9.19
N ARG A 32 28.41 -14.48 8.53
CA ARG A 32 28.30 -14.20 7.10
C ARG A 32 28.63 -15.46 6.28
N PRO A 33 27.83 -15.79 5.25
CA PRO A 33 28.14 -16.92 4.37
C PRO A 33 29.44 -16.65 3.59
N GLU A 34 30.25 -17.68 3.40
CA GLU A 34 31.34 -17.64 2.41
C GLU A 34 30.75 -17.62 1.00
N ILE A 35 30.96 -16.52 0.30
CA ILE A 35 30.47 -16.29 -1.06
C ILE A 35 31.58 -16.76 -2.03
N PRO A 36 31.32 -17.73 -2.94
CA PRO A 36 32.28 -18.15 -3.95
C PRO A 36 32.64 -17.03 -4.95
N ASP A 37 33.86 -17.04 -5.48
CA ASP A 37 34.35 -16.02 -6.44
C ASP A 37 33.49 -15.86 -7.70
N ARG A 38 32.77 -16.92 -8.10
CA ARG A 38 31.88 -16.93 -9.27
C ARG A 38 30.45 -16.45 -8.97
N TRP A 39 30.20 -15.91 -7.78
CA TRP A 39 28.88 -15.44 -7.39
C TRP A 39 28.52 -14.16 -8.16
N ARG A 40 27.43 -14.21 -8.93
CA ARG A 40 26.99 -13.11 -9.82
C ARG A 40 25.86 -12.25 -9.25
N GLY A 41 25.48 -12.46 -7.99
CA GLY A 41 24.19 -12.00 -7.46
C GLY A 41 24.25 -11.10 -6.23
N ARG A 42 25.22 -10.19 -6.11
CA ARG A 42 25.12 -9.10 -5.12
C ARG A 42 25.14 -7.77 -5.84
N LEU A 43 24.04 -7.04 -5.74
CA LEU A 43 24.02 -5.60 -6.04
C LEU A 43 24.93 -4.94 -5.00
N ASP A 44 26.11 -4.53 -5.43
CA ASP A 44 27.09 -3.85 -4.59
C ASP A 44 27.22 -2.41 -5.06
N LEU A 45 27.25 -1.48 -4.11
CA LEU A 45 27.50 -0.08 -4.39
C LEU A 45 29.02 0.08 -4.51
N ILE A 46 29.53 -0.11 -5.72
CA ILE A 46 30.94 0.06 -6.03
C ILE A 46 31.32 1.52 -5.75
N TYR A 47 32.44 1.74 -5.06
CA TYR A 47 32.98 3.07 -4.85
C TYR A 47 34.02 3.40 -5.92
N ASP A 48 34.06 4.66 -6.33
CA ASP A 48 35.10 5.18 -7.19
C ASP A 48 36.40 5.45 -6.38
N PRO A 49 37.51 5.78 -7.05
CA PRO A 49 38.77 6.11 -6.37
C PRO A 49 38.71 7.33 -5.43
N PHE A 50 37.65 8.14 -5.52
CA PHE A 50 37.43 9.34 -4.70
C PHE A 50 36.52 9.07 -3.50
N GLY A 51 36.01 7.84 -3.35
CA GLY A 51 35.12 7.44 -2.27
C GLY A 51 33.64 7.74 -2.51
N GLU A 52 33.27 8.14 -3.72
CA GLU A 52 31.87 8.32 -4.14
C GLU A 52 31.31 7.02 -4.73
N HIS A 53 29.97 6.89 -4.79
CA HIS A 53 29.36 5.73 -5.42
C HIS A 53 29.53 5.77 -6.94
N LYS A 54 30.16 4.74 -7.51
CA LYS A 54 30.30 4.52 -8.95
C LYS A 54 28.96 4.08 -9.55
N CYS A 55 28.10 5.05 -9.84
CA CYS A 55 26.87 4.83 -10.59
C CYS A 55 27.18 4.66 -12.10
N GLU A 56 27.14 3.42 -12.59
CA GLU A 56 27.30 3.12 -14.04
C GLU A 56 26.00 3.19 -14.83
N VAL A 57 24.92 3.72 -14.22
CA VAL A 57 23.66 3.99 -14.91
C VAL A 57 22.98 2.71 -15.43
N CYS A 58 23.03 1.63 -14.63
CA CYS A 58 22.39 0.35 -14.94
C CYS A 58 20.87 0.29 -14.63
N PHE A 59 20.29 1.34 -14.04
CA PHE A 59 18.88 1.50 -13.65
C PHE A 59 18.32 0.58 -12.58
N GLN A 60 19.05 -0.44 -12.13
CA GLN A 60 18.49 -1.43 -11.20
C GLN A 60 17.96 -0.81 -9.90
N CYS A 61 18.60 0.24 -9.38
CA CYS A 61 18.17 0.96 -8.19
C CYS A 61 16.85 1.75 -8.39
N ALA A 62 16.70 2.44 -9.53
CA ALA A 62 15.47 3.15 -9.86
C ALA A 62 14.32 2.16 -10.12
N GLN A 63 14.64 1.04 -10.78
CA GLN A 63 13.70 -0.03 -11.12
C GLN A 63 13.14 -0.79 -9.92
N VAL A 64 14.01 -1.07 -8.93
CA VAL A 64 13.60 -1.78 -7.72
C VAL A 64 12.91 -0.85 -6.72
N CYS A 65 13.01 0.48 -6.87
CA CYS A 65 12.45 1.42 -5.92
C CYS A 65 10.91 1.36 -5.94
N PRO A 66 10.25 0.78 -4.92
CA PRO A 66 8.80 0.57 -4.95
C PRO A 66 8.02 1.89 -4.77
N VAL A 67 8.70 2.89 -4.21
CA VAL A 67 8.15 4.23 -3.94
C VAL A 67 8.66 5.27 -4.94
N GLU A 68 9.49 4.90 -5.91
CA GLU A 68 10.04 5.81 -6.94
C GLU A 68 10.68 7.08 -6.38
N ALA A 69 11.38 6.95 -5.26
CA ALA A 69 12.19 8.02 -4.69
C ALA A 69 13.53 8.20 -5.41
N ILE A 70 13.94 7.22 -6.21
CA ILE A 70 15.18 7.24 -7.00
C ILE A 70 14.84 7.53 -8.46
N ASP A 71 15.40 8.61 -8.99
CA ASP A 71 15.29 9.00 -10.39
C ASP A 71 16.67 9.16 -11.01
N MET A 72 16.85 8.62 -12.22
CA MET A 72 18.11 8.67 -12.96
C MET A 72 17.93 9.57 -14.18
N SER A 73 18.27 10.85 -14.01
CA SER A 73 18.22 11.87 -15.06
C SER A 73 19.61 12.46 -15.30
N GLY A 74 19.93 12.74 -16.56
CA GLY A 74 21.06 13.57 -16.98
C GLY A 74 20.61 14.67 -17.92
N PHE A 75 21.57 15.26 -18.63
CA PHE A 75 21.33 16.27 -19.66
C PHE A 75 22.01 15.82 -20.94
N ASP A 76 21.39 16.05 -22.10
CA ASP A 76 22.09 15.88 -23.39
C ASP A 76 23.06 17.04 -23.67
N SER A 77 23.78 16.91 -24.77
CA SER A 77 24.64 17.95 -25.34
C SER A 77 23.90 19.25 -25.70
N GLU A 78 22.57 19.23 -25.77
CA GLU A 78 21.73 20.40 -26.07
C GLU A 78 21.14 21.02 -24.79
N GLY A 79 21.46 20.47 -23.61
CA GLY A 79 20.97 20.93 -22.32
C GLY A 79 19.55 20.48 -21.97
N ASN A 80 18.93 19.62 -22.79
CA ASN A 80 17.65 19.02 -22.46
C ASN A 80 17.84 17.97 -21.38
N ARG A 81 16.93 17.95 -20.40
CA ARG A 81 16.95 16.94 -19.34
C ARG A 81 16.51 15.60 -19.91
N ILE A 82 17.43 14.65 -20.00
CA ILE A 82 17.16 13.28 -20.45
C ILE A 82 17.03 12.37 -19.24
N ARG A 83 15.97 11.57 -19.21
CA ARG A 83 15.87 10.42 -18.31
C ARG A 83 16.30 9.17 -19.06
N TYR A 84 17.15 8.38 -18.44
CA TYR A 84 17.65 7.18 -19.08
C TYR A 84 16.84 5.94 -18.60
N GLY A 85 16.62 4.99 -19.53
CA GLY A 85 15.92 3.71 -19.30
C GLY A 85 14.74 3.48 -20.27
N MET A 86 14.23 2.24 -20.34
CA MET A 86 13.21 1.81 -21.30
C MET A 86 11.87 2.50 -21.03
N GLN A 87 11.28 3.14 -22.05
CA GLN A 87 10.01 3.88 -21.95
C GLN A 87 8.88 3.04 -21.34
N GLU A 88 8.79 1.76 -21.71
CA GLU A 88 7.76 0.81 -21.28
C GLU A 88 7.82 0.46 -19.79
N ILE A 89 9.02 0.50 -19.19
CA ILE A 89 9.20 0.21 -17.76
C ILE A 89 8.83 1.43 -16.89
N TYR A 90 8.80 2.62 -17.49
CA TYR A 90 8.31 3.85 -16.88
C TYR A 90 6.83 4.16 -17.22
N ASP A 91 6.28 3.64 -18.33
CA ASP A 91 4.91 3.88 -18.83
C ASP A 91 3.82 3.34 -17.88
N GLU A 92 4.10 2.27 -17.13
CA GLU A 92 3.16 1.70 -16.17
C GLU A 92 3.16 2.39 -14.80
N ARG A 93 4.17 3.24 -14.51
CA ARG A 93 4.53 3.54 -13.11
C ARG A 93 4.18 4.93 -12.56
N ARG A 94 4.37 6.11 -13.20
CA ARG A 94 3.93 7.41 -12.57
C ARG A 94 3.69 8.66 -13.43
N ASP A 95 2.85 9.54 -12.84
CA ASP A 95 2.64 11.01 -12.94
C ASP A 95 2.84 11.70 -14.33
N PRO A 96 1.80 12.36 -14.88
CA PRO A 96 1.87 13.23 -16.06
C PRO A 96 3.00 14.27 -16.07
N ASN A 97 3.50 14.69 -14.90
CA ASN A 97 4.64 15.60 -14.78
C ASN A 97 5.96 14.96 -15.21
N ALA A 98 6.12 13.64 -15.11
CA ALA A 98 7.30 12.93 -15.59
C ALA A 98 7.42 13.04 -17.13
N TYR A 99 6.29 12.90 -17.83
CA TYR A 99 6.20 13.11 -19.28
C TYR A 99 6.57 14.54 -19.68
N ARG A 100 5.98 15.53 -18.99
CA ARG A 100 6.30 16.96 -19.21
C ARG A 100 7.79 17.28 -18.98
N ARG A 101 8.42 16.66 -17.98
CA ARG A 101 9.86 16.83 -17.68
C ARG A 101 10.78 16.09 -18.67
N ALA A 102 10.26 15.12 -19.40
CA ALA A 102 10.98 14.34 -20.41
C ALA A 102 10.71 14.81 -21.86
N GLY A 103 9.95 15.90 -22.04
CA GLY A 103 9.59 16.41 -23.37
C GLY A 103 8.62 15.51 -24.16
N LEU A 104 7.98 14.56 -23.49
CA LEU A 104 7.04 13.62 -24.09
C LEU A 104 5.59 14.06 -23.83
N ALA A 105 4.69 13.78 -24.77
CA ALA A 105 3.26 13.94 -24.54
C ALA A 105 2.81 12.99 -23.42
N ALA A 106 2.10 13.51 -22.42
CA ALA A 106 1.61 12.70 -21.31
C ALA A 106 0.67 11.60 -21.82
N ARG A 107 1.00 10.33 -21.53
CA ARG A 107 0.08 9.21 -21.74
C ARG A 107 -0.82 9.08 -20.51
N PRO A 108 -2.11 8.73 -20.70
CA PRO A 108 -3.02 8.50 -19.58
C PRO A 108 -2.54 7.28 -18.77
N MET A 109 -2.49 7.42 -17.45
CA MET A 109 -2.09 6.35 -16.53
C MET A 109 -3.02 5.14 -16.66
N ARG A 110 -2.45 3.93 -16.59
CA ARG A 110 -3.21 2.67 -16.60
C ARG A 110 -4.12 2.52 -15.37
N ASN A 111 -3.83 3.24 -14.28
CA ASN A 111 -4.72 3.42 -13.13
C ASN A 111 -4.85 4.92 -12.77
N PRO A 112 -5.86 5.63 -13.32
CA PRO A 112 -6.02 7.07 -13.12
C PRO A 112 -6.35 7.45 -11.66
N ALA A 113 -6.80 6.50 -10.84
CA ALA A 113 -7.20 6.73 -9.45
C ALA A 113 -6.04 7.15 -8.52
N ARG A 114 -4.78 6.94 -8.92
CA ARG A 114 -3.60 7.33 -8.11
C ARG A 114 -3.27 8.82 -8.23
N TRP A 115 -3.55 9.42 -9.38
CA TRP A 115 -3.21 10.80 -9.69
C TRP A 115 -4.45 11.55 -10.14
N ASP A 116 -5.13 12.11 -9.16
CA ASP A 116 -6.32 12.91 -9.39
C ASP A 116 -5.93 14.37 -9.63
N GLU A 117 -6.12 14.85 -10.86
CA GLU A 117 -5.84 16.25 -11.22
C GLU A 117 -6.83 17.23 -10.58
N ALA A 118 -7.98 16.76 -10.11
CA ALA A 118 -9.00 17.56 -9.43
C ALA A 118 -8.62 17.94 -7.98
N VAL A 119 -7.51 17.42 -7.45
CA VAL A 119 -7.03 17.77 -6.10
C VAL A 119 -6.63 19.24 -6.03
N ASP A 120 -7.33 19.96 -5.16
CA ASP A 120 -7.09 21.37 -4.83
C ASP A 120 -5.79 21.52 -4.03
N THR A 121 -4.70 21.84 -4.73
CA THR A 121 -3.38 22.03 -4.13
C THR A 121 -3.27 23.25 -3.21
N PRO A 122 -3.90 24.42 -3.49
CA PRO A 122 -4.01 25.51 -2.52
C PRO A 122 -4.64 25.10 -1.18
N TRP A 123 -5.70 24.30 -1.20
CA TRP A 123 -6.33 23.82 0.03
C TRP A 123 -5.39 22.90 0.83
N VAL A 124 -4.64 22.02 0.14
CA VAL A 124 -3.64 21.15 0.78
C VAL A 124 -2.54 22.01 1.42
N ASP A 125 -2.08 23.05 0.74
CA ASP A 125 -1.08 23.99 1.29
C ASP A 125 -1.58 24.68 2.56
N ALA A 126 -2.81 25.20 2.53
CA ALA A 126 -3.42 25.84 3.70
C ALA A 126 -3.56 24.86 4.87
N THR A 127 -3.87 23.59 4.59
CA THR A 127 -3.96 22.54 5.60
C THR A 127 -2.58 22.25 6.21
N ILE A 128 -1.53 22.14 5.39
CA ILE A 128 -0.14 21.95 5.85
C ILE A 128 0.28 23.12 6.75
N ASP A 129 0.01 24.35 6.31
CA ASP A 129 0.36 25.57 7.04
C ASP A 129 -0.40 25.65 8.38
N GLY A 130 -1.67 25.23 8.41
CA GLY A 130 -2.50 25.17 9.62
C GLY A 130 -1.95 24.24 10.70
N TYR A 131 -1.31 23.13 10.31
CA TYR A 131 -0.67 22.19 11.24
C TYR A 131 0.85 22.43 11.40
N GLY A 132 1.42 23.45 10.75
CA GLY A 132 2.81 23.88 10.93
C GLY A 132 3.87 23.12 10.13
N GLY A 133 3.49 22.24 9.20
CA GLY A 133 4.42 21.60 8.23
C GLY A 133 5.52 20.71 8.81
N ARG A 134 5.37 20.23 10.05
CA ARG A 134 6.36 19.40 10.74
C ARG A 134 6.09 17.89 10.60
N PRO A 135 7.09 17.02 10.77
CA PRO A 135 6.91 15.57 10.74
C PRO A 135 5.83 15.04 11.70
N GLU A 136 5.68 15.66 12.87
CA GLU A 136 4.70 15.25 13.87
C GLU A 136 3.25 15.54 13.47
N ALA A 137 3.05 16.51 12.57
CA ALA A 137 1.74 16.90 12.05
C ALA A 137 1.27 16.00 10.90
N LEU A 138 2.12 15.13 10.37
CA LEU A 138 1.88 14.39 9.14
C LEU A 138 0.60 13.54 9.19
N VAL A 139 0.37 12.85 10.32
CA VAL A 139 -0.82 12.02 10.54
C VAL A 139 -2.10 12.88 10.55
N ALA A 140 -2.05 14.09 11.14
CA ALA A 140 -3.19 15.00 11.16
C ALA A 140 -3.51 15.56 9.76
N VAL A 141 -2.47 15.91 8.99
CA VAL A 141 -2.62 16.35 7.60
C VAL A 141 -3.22 15.22 6.74
N PHE A 142 -2.76 13.98 6.92
CA PHE A 142 -3.35 12.82 6.24
C PHE A 142 -4.82 12.61 6.60
N GLY A 143 -5.16 12.72 7.89
CA GLY A 143 -6.55 12.67 8.34
C GLY A 143 -7.42 13.70 7.61
N ALA A 144 -6.99 14.97 7.60
CA ALA A 144 -7.73 16.03 6.91
C ALA A 144 -7.89 15.79 5.40
N VAL A 145 -6.83 15.33 4.72
CA VAL A 145 -6.88 14.99 3.29
C VAL A 145 -7.84 13.83 3.04
N GLN A 146 -7.76 12.77 3.84
CA GLN A 146 -8.65 11.62 3.71
C GLN A 146 -10.11 11.97 4.02
N ASP A 147 -10.36 12.84 5.01
CA ASP A 147 -11.72 13.30 5.34
C ASP A 147 -12.33 14.11 4.18
N ARG A 148 -11.50 14.88 3.45
CA ARG A 148 -11.96 15.66 2.29
C ARG A 148 -12.19 14.80 1.05
N TYR A 149 -11.26 13.91 0.73
CA TYR A 149 -11.25 13.20 -0.56
C TYR A 149 -11.72 11.74 -0.46
N GLY A 150 -11.90 11.20 0.75
CA GLY A 150 -12.21 9.77 0.99
C GLY A 150 -10.99 8.83 0.89
N TYR A 151 -9.86 9.35 0.42
CA TYR A 151 -8.57 8.66 0.29
C TYR A 151 -7.42 9.69 0.26
N LEU A 152 -6.19 9.20 0.19
CA LEU A 152 -4.97 9.99 0.06
C LEU A 152 -4.46 9.95 -1.38
N PRO A 153 -4.85 10.91 -2.25
CA PRO A 153 -4.34 10.98 -3.61
C PRO A 153 -2.83 11.25 -3.63
N GLU A 154 -2.10 10.64 -4.56
CA GLU A 154 -0.64 10.79 -4.66
C GLU A 154 -0.24 12.26 -4.86
N ARG A 155 -1.07 13.03 -5.58
CA ARG A 155 -0.86 14.47 -5.79
C ARG A 155 -0.85 15.27 -4.47
N ALA A 156 -1.73 14.95 -3.53
CA ALA A 156 -1.73 15.59 -2.20
C ALA A 156 -0.50 15.16 -1.39
N LEU A 157 -0.15 13.87 -1.40
CA LEU A 157 1.03 13.36 -0.70
C LEU A 157 2.34 13.97 -1.23
N ARG A 158 2.46 14.11 -2.56
CA ARG A 158 3.61 14.80 -3.16
C ARG A 158 3.64 16.26 -2.78
N ARG A 159 2.49 16.93 -2.75
CA ARG A 159 2.43 18.33 -2.32
C ARG A 159 2.90 18.50 -0.88
N ILE A 160 2.56 17.57 0.01
CA ILE A 160 3.09 17.52 1.39
C ILE A 160 4.61 17.38 1.37
N SER A 161 5.16 16.45 0.58
CA SER A 161 6.62 16.30 0.48
C SER A 161 7.33 17.52 -0.12
N ASP A 162 6.72 18.20 -1.09
CA ASP A 162 7.29 19.38 -1.75
C ASP A 162 7.26 20.63 -0.84
N ARG A 163 6.22 20.76 0.00
CA ARG A 163 6.03 21.91 0.90
C ARG A 163 6.70 21.76 2.26
N THR A 164 6.97 20.53 2.68
CA THR A 164 7.63 20.22 3.96
C THR A 164 9.06 19.78 3.73
N THR A 165 9.85 19.67 4.79
CA THR A 165 11.20 19.09 4.71
C THR A 165 11.18 17.55 4.78
N ILE A 166 10.01 16.93 4.63
CA ILE A 166 9.82 15.48 4.78
C ILE A 166 10.01 14.82 3.42
N HIS A 167 10.92 13.86 3.34
CA HIS A 167 11.22 13.19 2.07
C HIS A 167 10.04 12.33 1.62
N TRP A 168 9.85 12.24 0.30
CA TRP A 168 8.76 11.48 -0.32
C TRP A 168 8.64 10.04 0.21
N ALA A 169 9.77 9.35 0.40
CA ALA A 169 9.79 8.00 0.94
C ALA A 169 9.19 7.92 2.36
N GLN A 170 9.39 8.95 3.18
CA GLN A 170 8.83 9.03 4.54
C GLN A 170 7.34 9.36 4.49
N VAL A 171 6.91 10.29 3.62
CA VAL A 171 5.50 10.63 3.43
C VAL A 171 4.71 9.42 2.94
N PHE A 172 5.17 8.77 1.87
CA PHE A 172 4.53 7.59 1.32
C PHE A 172 4.56 6.40 2.30
N GLY A 173 5.70 6.18 2.95
CA GLY A 173 5.84 5.14 3.96
C GLY A 173 4.86 5.34 5.12
N ALA A 174 4.72 6.57 5.62
CA ALA A 174 3.77 6.92 6.68
C ALA A 174 2.31 6.79 6.23
N ALA A 175 1.99 7.17 5.00
CA ALA A 175 0.64 7.03 4.45
C ALA A 175 0.25 5.55 4.25
N GLY A 176 1.24 4.67 4.04
CA GLY A 176 1.04 3.22 4.00
C GLY A 176 0.93 2.55 5.38
N LEU A 177 1.13 3.29 6.48
CA LEU A 177 0.89 2.75 7.82
C LEU A 177 -0.63 2.58 8.01
N GLY A 178 -1.04 1.45 8.59
CA GLY A 178 -2.46 1.08 8.71
C GLY A 178 -3.31 2.21 9.31
N GLY A 179 -4.35 2.63 8.59
CA GLY A 179 -5.25 3.72 9.00
C GLY A 179 -5.66 4.65 7.85
N PHE A 180 -4.90 4.68 6.75
CA PHE A 180 -5.21 5.50 5.59
C PHE A 180 -5.44 4.68 4.31
N ARG A 181 -6.28 5.21 3.42
CA ARG A 181 -6.59 4.65 2.11
C ARG A 181 -5.79 5.38 1.04
N LEU A 182 -5.01 4.65 0.25
CA LEU A 182 -4.21 5.21 -0.85
C LEU A 182 -4.94 5.18 -2.21
N LEU A 183 -6.06 4.48 -2.26
CA LEU A 183 -6.92 4.37 -3.44
C LEU A 183 -8.32 4.86 -3.04
N PRO A 184 -9.06 5.48 -3.97
CA PRO A 184 -10.46 5.78 -3.73
C PRO A 184 -11.18 4.47 -3.44
N ALA A 185 -11.86 4.42 -2.30
CA ALA A 185 -12.88 3.41 -2.08
C ALA A 185 -14.18 3.97 -2.66
N GLY A 186 -14.92 3.17 -3.40
CA GLY A 186 -16.31 3.49 -3.66
C GLY A 186 -17.07 3.58 -2.33
N GLY A 187 -17.80 4.66 -2.12
CA GLY A 187 -18.79 4.78 -1.04
C GLY A 187 -18.25 4.51 0.38
N HIS A 188 -19.04 3.83 1.21
CA HIS A 188 -18.75 3.60 2.64
C HIS A 188 -17.94 2.32 2.86
N VAL A 189 -16.83 2.39 3.60
CA VAL A 189 -16.08 1.18 3.93
C VAL A 189 -16.51 0.62 5.26
N VAL A 190 -17.03 -0.59 5.23
CA VAL A 190 -17.42 -1.37 6.41
C VAL A 190 -16.26 -2.27 6.80
N THR A 191 -15.58 -1.93 7.89
CA THR A 191 -14.51 -2.75 8.48
C THR A 191 -15.07 -3.58 9.64
N VAL A 192 -15.09 -4.90 9.50
CA VAL A 192 -15.44 -5.84 10.58
C VAL A 192 -14.21 -6.10 11.45
N CYS A 193 -14.36 -6.01 12.76
CA CYS A 193 -13.26 -6.24 13.70
C CYS A 193 -12.99 -7.74 13.91
N ASP A 194 -11.75 -8.17 13.72
CA ASP A 194 -11.27 -9.54 13.94
C ASP A 194 -10.32 -9.67 15.14
N CYS A 195 -10.38 -8.72 16.07
CA CYS A 195 -9.66 -8.82 17.34
C CYS A 195 -10.21 -9.99 18.17
N ALA A 196 -9.43 -10.48 19.13
CA ALA A 196 -9.81 -11.65 19.94
C ALA A 196 -11.19 -11.49 20.59
N SER A 197 -11.48 -10.33 21.17
CA SER A 197 -12.78 -10.04 21.80
C SER A 197 -13.95 -10.14 20.82
N CYS A 198 -13.82 -9.55 19.63
CA CYS A 198 -14.87 -9.64 18.61
C CYS A 198 -15.02 -11.07 18.08
N ARG A 199 -13.92 -11.81 17.91
CA ARG A 199 -13.97 -13.20 17.43
C ARG A 199 -14.75 -14.11 18.40
N PHE A 200 -14.57 -13.94 19.70
CA PHE A 200 -15.33 -14.68 20.71
C PHE A 200 -16.78 -14.17 20.90
N ALA A 201 -17.03 -12.88 20.66
CA ALA A 201 -18.36 -12.29 20.84
C ALA A 201 -19.32 -12.52 19.65
N GLY A 202 -18.85 -13.10 18.53
CA GLY A 202 -19.68 -13.38 17.35
C GLY A 202 -19.27 -12.67 16.06
N GLY A 203 -18.06 -12.09 16.00
CA GLY A 203 -17.52 -11.40 14.82
C GLY A 203 -17.59 -12.20 13.50
N PRO A 204 -17.29 -13.52 13.47
CA PRO A 204 -17.44 -14.31 12.24
C PRO A 204 -18.88 -14.39 11.73
N ALA A 205 -19.87 -14.48 12.63
CA ALA A 205 -21.28 -14.47 12.25
C ALA A 205 -21.71 -13.08 11.74
N LEU A 206 -21.14 -12.02 12.32
CA LEU A 206 -21.36 -10.64 11.89
C LEU A 206 -20.79 -10.40 10.47
N LEU A 207 -19.58 -10.90 10.21
CA LEU A 207 -18.97 -10.83 8.88
C LEU A 207 -19.84 -11.55 7.84
N ALA A 208 -20.21 -12.80 8.12
CA ALA A 208 -21.06 -13.58 7.21
C ALA A 208 -22.41 -12.90 6.93
N ALA A 209 -23.02 -12.27 7.94
CA ALA A 209 -24.26 -11.52 7.76
C ALA A 209 -24.09 -10.28 6.87
N LEU A 210 -22.93 -9.61 6.94
CA LEU A 210 -22.61 -8.45 6.10
C LEU A 210 -22.23 -8.87 4.67
N GLU A 211 -21.54 -9.99 4.48
CA GLU A 211 -21.25 -10.57 3.17
C GLU A 211 -22.55 -10.96 2.43
N ASP A 212 -23.49 -11.58 3.15
CA ASP A 212 -24.82 -11.95 2.63
C ASP A 212 -25.66 -10.71 2.25
N GLU A 213 -25.66 -9.68 3.08
CA GLU A 213 -26.44 -8.45 2.85
C GLU A 213 -25.88 -7.60 1.70
N LEU A 214 -24.56 -7.44 1.63
CA LEU A 214 -23.91 -6.63 0.59
C LEU A 214 -23.67 -7.41 -0.71
N GLY A 215 -23.74 -8.74 -0.67
CA GLY A 215 -23.49 -9.61 -1.82
C GLY A 215 -22.02 -9.61 -2.28
N ILE A 216 -21.08 -9.29 -1.39
CA ILE A 216 -19.64 -9.20 -1.66
C ILE A 216 -18.85 -9.92 -0.57
N LEU A 217 -17.65 -10.40 -0.90
CA LEU A 217 -16.74 -10.99 0.09
C LEU A 217 -15.85 -9.92 0.76
N ALA A 218 -15.29 -10.26 1.92
CA ALA A 218 -14.27 -9.44 2.54
C ALA A 218 -13.09 -9.16 1.57
N GLY A 219 -12.83 -7.88 1.32
CA GLY A 219 -11.82 -7.38 0.38
C GLY A 219 -12.38 -6.91 -0.96
N GLU A 220 -13.69 -7.05 -1.18
CA GLU A 220 -14.37 -6.62 -2.41
C GLU A 220 -15.18 -5.32 -2.19
N GLU A 221 -15.60 -4.74 -3.30
CA GLU A 221 -16.48 -3.57 -3.35
C GLU A 221 -17.77 -3.93 -4.09
N THR A 222 -18.89 -3.33 -3.69
CA THR A 222 -20.17 -3.54 -4.36
C THR A 222 -20.13 -2.99 -5.78
N ALA A 223 -20.91 -3.58 -6.69
CA ALA A 223 -20.91 -3.19 -8.12
C ALA A 223 -21.39 -1.74 -8.36
N ASP A 224 -22.18 -1.19 -7.43
CA ASP A 224 -22.62 0.20 -7.42
C ASP A 224 -21.56 1.16 -6.83
N GLY A 225 -20.45 0.63 -6.31
CA GLY A 225 -19.40 1.40 -5.65
C GLY A 225 -19.89 2.11 -4.39
N ALA A 226 -20.99 1.66 -3.77
CA ALA A 226 -21.56 2.29 -2.59
C ALA A 226 -20.97 1.76 -1.27
N PHE A 227 -20.44 0.53 -1.26
CA PHE A 227 -19.82 -0.06 -0.08
C PHE A 227 -18.60 -0.91 -0.43
N SER A 228 -17.59 -0.89 0.44
CA SER A 228 -16.48 -1.86 0.43
C SER A 228 -16.43 -2.60 1.76
N LEU A 229 -16.26 -3.92 1.72
CA LEU A 229 -16.19 -4.75 2.92
C LEU A 229 -14.75 -5.11 3.23
N ALA A 230 -14.29 -4.84 4.46
CA ALA A 230 -12.93 -5.15 4.89
C ALA A 230 -12.93 -5.84 6.26
N VAL A 231 -11.89 -6.63 6.53
CA VAL A 231 -11.63 -7.20 7.85
C VAL A 231 -10.43 -6.49 8.46
N GLY A 232 -10.62 -5.86 9.61
CA GLY A 232 -9.59 -5.16 10.36
C GLY A 232 -9.14 -5.96 11.57
N THR A 233 -7.84 -5.88 11.90
CA THR A 233 -7.27 -6.59 13.07
C THR A 233 -7.83 -6.08 14.39
N ASP A 234 -8.02 -4.78 14.55
CA ASP A 234 -8.73 -4.17 15.67
C ASP A 234 -9.33 -2.81 15.24
N VAL A 235 -10.49 -2.48 15.80
CA VAL A 235 -11.13 -1.17 15.66
C VAL A 235 -11.08 -0.35 16.95
N GLY A 236 -10.37 -0.84 17.98
CA GLY A 236 -10.14 -0.12 19.23
C GLY A 236 -11.34 -0.12 20.17
N ALA A 237 -12.26 -1.07 20.00
CA ALA A 237 -13.57 -1.08 20.68
C ALA A 237 -13.89 -2.43 21.34
N GLY A 238 -12.90 -3.02 22.00
CA GLY A 238 -13.04 -4.30 22.69
C GLY A 238 -14.10 -4.32 23.81
N SER A 239 -14.45 -3.16 24.39
CA SER A 239 -15.48 -3.03 25.43
C SER A 239 -16.91 -3.14 24.91
N ILE A 240 -17.12 -2.99 23.60
CA ILE A 240 -18.43 -3.04 22.93
C ILE A 240 -18.45 -4.09 21.82
N SER A 241 -17.72 -5.19 22.00
CA SER A 241 -17.71 -6.31 21.05
C SER A 241 -19.07 -7.02 20.98
N PRO A 242 -19.51 -7.52 19.81
CA PRO A 242 -18.91 -7.35 18.47
C PRO A 242 -19.04 -5.92 17.94
N ALA A 243 -17.99 -5.42 17.28
CA ALA A 243 -17.94 -4.07 16.75
C ALA A 243 -17.53 -4.04 15.27
N ILE A 244 -18.05 -3.07 14.53
CA ILE A 244 -17.63 -2.72 13.18
C ILE A 244 -17.27 -1.24 13.13
N ARG A 245 -16.45 -0.85 12.15
CA ARG A 245 -16.17 0.54 11.83
C ARG A 245 -16.67 0.85 10.43
N ILE A 246 -17.56 1.82 10.29
CA ILE A 246 -17.94 2.34 8.97
C ILE A 246 -17.24 3.68 8.81
N ASP A 247 -16.33 3.73 7.85
CA ASP A 247 -15.40 4.84 7.64
C ASP A 247 -14.58 5.16 8.91
N THR A 248 -14.93 6.22 9.62
CA THR A 248 -14.27 6.67 10.86
C THR A 248 -15.09 6.34 12.12
N LEU A 249 -16.36 5.98 11.96
CA LEU A 249 -17.29 5.77 13.07
C LEU A 249 -17.33 4.31 13.48
N VAL A 250 -17.21 4.07 14.79
CA VAL A 250 -17.25 2.72 15.37
C VAL A 250 -18.62 2.44 15.96
N TYR A 251 -19.16 1.26 15.67
CA TYR A 251 -20.48 0.80 16.12
C TYR A 251 -20.32 -0.50 16.89
N GLY A 252 -20.97 -0.56 18.04
CA GLY A 252 -20.97 -1.72 18.94
C GLY A 252 -21.81 -1.42 20.18
N PRO A 253 -22.29 -2.44 20.90
CA PRO A 253 -22.30 -3.85 20.52
C PRO A 253 -23.36 -4.15 19.45
N LEU A 254 -22.98 -4.93 18.45
CA LEU A 254 -23.84 -5.28 17.32
C LEU A 254 -24.16 -6.77 17.29
N ASP A 255 -25.40 -7.06 16.95
CA ASP A 255 -25.85 -8.35 16.42
C ASP A 255 -26.00 -8.24 14.88
N ALA A 256 -26.29 -9.36 14.22
CA ALA A 256 -26.44 -9.41 12.77
C ALA A 256 -27.51 -8.44 12.25
N ASP A 257 -28.65 -8.35 12.95
CA ASP A 257 -29.78 -7.50 12.54
C ASP A 257 -29.45 -6.01 12.69
N LYS A 258 -28.81 -5.60 13.79
CA LYS A 258 -28.35 -4.22 13.99
C LYS A 258 -27.27 -3.84 12.98
N ALA A 259 -26.36 -4.75 12.65
CA ALA A 259 -25.36 -4.47 11.62
C ALA A 259 -26.00 -4.20 10.25
N ARG A 260 -26.98 -5.04 9.84
CA ARG A 260 -27.78 -4.81 8.63
C ARG A 260 -28.50 -3.46 8.69
N HIS A 261 -29.10 -3.12 9.83
CA HIS A 261 -29.80 -1.84 10.01
C HIS A 261 -28.86 -0.63 9.82
N VAL A 262 -27.69 -0.65 10.45
CA VAL A 262 -26.70 0.44 10.35
C VAL A 262 -26.23 0.63 8.90
N VAL A 263 -26.01 -0.47 8.16
CA VAL A 263 -25.64 -0.41 6.75
C VAL A 263 -26.77 0.18 5.89
N HIS A 264 -28.02 -0.21 6.11
CA HIS A 264 -29.16 0.38 5.39
C HIS A 264 -29.36 1.86 5.69
N GLU A 265 -29.16 2.29 6.94
CA GLU A 265 -29.23 3.70 7.31
C GLU A 265 -28.20 4.51 6.53
N ARG A 266 -26.97 4.00 6.43
CA ARG A 266 -25.88 4.63 5.66
C ARG A 266 -26.17 4.66 4.17
N ARG A 267 -26.74 3.59 3.61
CA ARG A 267 -27.14 3.53 2.20
C ARG A 267 -28.17 4.62 1.87
N ARG A 268 -29.21 4.76 2.72
CA ARG A 268 -30.23 5.80 2.55
C ARG A 268 -29.65 7.22 2.65
N ALA A 269 -28.69 7.45 3.55
CA ALA A 269 -28.01 8.73 3.65
C ALA A 269 -27.16 9.03 2.39
N ALA A 270 -26.47 8.04 1.83
CA ALA A 270 -25.70 8.16 0.59
C ALA A 270 -26.59 8.46 -0.63
N ASP A 271 -27.74 7.77 -0.73
CA ASP A 271 -28.71 7.99 -1.80
C ASP A 271 -29.30 9.42 -1.75
N GLN A 272 -29.58 9.92 -0.54
CA GLN A 272 -30.07 11.29 -0.32
C GLN A 272 -29.02 12.35 -0.64
N ALA A 273 -27.75 12.12 -0.31
CA ALA A 273 -26.65 13.03 -0.65
C ALA A 273 -26.43 13.11 -2.17
N THR A 274 -26.58 11.99 -2.87
CA THR A 274 -26.45 11.92 -4.34
C THR A 274 -27.62 12.62 -5.04
N ALA A 275 -28.84 12.47 -4.52
CA ALA A 275 -30.03 13.17 -5.02
C ALA A 275 -30.00 14.69 -4.78
N GLY A 276 -29.32 15.15 -3.72
CA GLY A 276 -29.14 16.59 -3.44
C GLY A 276 -28.08 17.29 -4.29
N ALA A 277 -27.11 16.54 -4.84
CA ALA A 277 -26.04 17.10 -5.68
C ALA A 277 -26.42 17.25 -7.16
N THR A 278 -27.56 16.68 -7.58
CA THR A 278 -28.09 16.71 -8.95
C THR A 278 -29.24 17.71 -9.15
N ALA A 279 -29.62 18.46 -8.10
CA ALA A 279 -30.61 19.53 -8.12
C ALA A 279 -29.92 20.90 -7.98
#